data_AF-A0A915XIA5-F1
#
_entry.id   AF-A0A915XIA5-F1
#
_cell.length_a   1.000
_cell.length_b   1.000
_cell.length_c   1.000
_cell.angle_alpha   90.00
_cell.angle_beta   90.00
_cell.angle_gamma   90.00
#
_symmetry.space_group_name_H-M   'P 1'
#
loop_
_entity.id
_entity.type
_entity.pdbx_description
1 polymer ?
#
loop_
_entity_poly.entity_id
_entity_poly.type
_entity_poly.pdbx_seq_one_letter_code
_entity_poly.pdbx_strand_id
1 'polypeptide(L)'
;MIINSIKELLRWVRRATNLRAARWRLTWFLNLANELCDDKKLLAPERKALRTVEKYREEILARWISEHSNGRIEGLNGIFQAAKARARGYRNDETFIAIIYLLAAPLLNLLKPT
;
A
#
# COMPACT_ATOMS: atom_id res chain seq x y z
N MET A 1 12.80 14.85 14.43
CA MET A 1 14.05 14.42 13.75
C MET A 1 14.02 12.92 13.38
N ILE A 2 13.74 12.01 14.33
CA ILE A 2 13.77 10.54 14.14
C ILE A 2 12.75 10.01 13.10
N ILE A 3 11.54 10.57 13.05
CA ILE A 3 10.48 10.11 12.12
C ILE A 3 10.86 10.30 10.65
N ASN A 4 11.55 11.41 10.31
CA ASN A 4 12.02 11.64 8.94
C ASN A 4 13.11 10.62 8.55
N SER A 5 13.99 10.25 9.49
CA SER A 5 15.01 9.22 9.27
C SER A 5 14.40 7.85 8.95
N ILE A 6 13.35 7.44 9.67
CA ILE A 6 12.66 6.16 9.42
C ILE A 6 12.04 6.10 8.02
N LYS A 7 11.44 7.20 7.55
CA LYS A 7 10.87 7.27 6.20
C LYS A 7 11.96 7.17 5.13
N GLU A 8 13.10 7.83 5.30
CA GLU A 8 14.23 7.69 4.37
C GLU A 8 14.80 6.27 4.37
N LEU A 9 14.88 5.61 5.52
CA LEU A 9 15.31 4.22 5.60
C LEU A 9 14.35 3.27 4.88
N LEU A 10 13.04 3.48 4.99
CA LEU A 10 12.06 2.72 4.21
C LEU A 10 12.22 2.96 2.70
N ARG A 11 12.53 4.20 2.27
CA ARG A 11 12.86 4.46 0.85
C ARG A 11 14.13 3.73 0.43
N TRP A 12 15.12 3.64 1.29
CA TRP A 12 16.35 2.88 1.03
C TRP A 12 16.10 1.37 0.90
N VAL A 13 15.24 0.79 1.73
CA VAL A 13 14.76 -0.59 1.56
C VAL A 13 14.06 -0.74 0.21
N ARG A 14 13.14 0.19 -0.13
CA ARG A 14 12.38 0.17 -1.40
C ARG A 14 13.25 0.21 -2.64
N ARG A 15 14.42 0.85 -2.58
CA ARG A 15 15.40 0.98 -3.67
C ARG A 15 16.32 -0.24 -3.81
N ALA A 16 16.08 -1.35 -3.11
CA ALA A 16 16.83 -2.57 -3.34
C ALA A 16 16.64 -3.07 -4.78
N THR A 17 17.72 -3.55 -5.40
CA THR A 17 17.72 -4.01 -6.81
C THR A 17 17.35 -5.48 -6.97
N ASN A 18 17.46 -6.27 -5.89
CA ASN A 18 17.14 -7.69 -5.89
C ASN A 18 16.63 -8.14 -4.51
N LEU A 19 16.04 -9.34 -4.47
CA LEU A 19 15.45 -9.92 -3.26
C LEU A 19 16.45 -10.05 -2.11
N ARG A 20 17.69 -10.46 -2.37
CA ARG A 20 18.72 -10.65 -1.34
C ARG A 20 19.05 -9.32 -0.66
N ALA A 21 19.27 -8.28 -1.46
CA ALA A 21 19.48 -6.93 -0.96
C ALA A 21 18.25 -6.42 -0.20
N ALA A 22 17.04 -6.64 -0.72
CA ALA A 22 15.81 -6.23 -0.05
C ALA A 22 15.64 -6.90 1.31
N ARG A 23 15.90 -8.21 1.39
CA ARG A 23 15.86 -9.00 2.63
C ARG A 23 16.85 -8.46 3.65
N TRP A 24 18.11 -8.28 3.27
CA TRP A 24 19.12 -7.74 4.18
C TRP A 24 18.77 -6.33 4.66
N ARG A 25 18.36 -5.43 3.75
CA ARG A 25 17.97 -4.06 4.11
C ARG A 25 16.75 -4.02 5.02
N LEU A 26 15.75 -4.88 4.78
CA LEU A 26 14.54 -4.96 5.60
C LEU A 26 14.85 -5.49 7.00
N THR A 27 15.66 -6.54 7.12
CA THR A 27 16.13 -7.06 8.41
C THR A 27 16.87 -5.99 9.19
N TRP A 28 17.81 -5.30 8.54
CA TRP A 28 18.58 -4.23 9.16
C TRP A 28 17.66 -3.09 9.64
N PHE A 29 16.70 -2.68 8.80
CA PHE A 29 15.72 -1.66 9.14
C PHE A 29 14.90 -2.05 10.38
N LEU A 30 14.39 -3.29 10.44
CA LEU A 30 13.59 -3.78 11.56
C LEU A 30 14.40 -3.80 12.86
N ASN A 31 15.65 -4.27 12.81
CA ASN A 31 16.52 -4.29 13.99
C ASN A 31 16.76 -2.88 14.54
N LEU A 32 17.15 -1.94 13.67
CA LEU A 32 17.36 -0.54 14.07
C LEU A 32 16.07 0.09 14.60
N ALA A 33 14.94 -0.14 13.93
CA ALA A 33 13.67 0.45 14.33
C ALA A 33 13.16 -0.12 15.68
N ASN A 34 13.44 -1.40 15.97
CA ASN A 34 13.14 -2.02 17.26
C ASN A 34 14.03 -1.47 18.38
N GLU A 35 15.34 -1.29 18.13
CA GLU A 35 16.26 -0.66 19.08
C GLU A 35 15.80 0.77 19.45
N LEU A 36 15.33 1.53 18.46
CA LEU A 36 14.74 2.85 18.69
C LEU A 36 13.38 2.81 19.41
N CYS A 37 12.65 1.69 19.35
CA CYS A 37 11.39 1.50 20.08
C CYS A 37 11.62 1.28 21.58
N ASP A 38 12.64 0.50 21.95
CA ASP A 38 12.95 0.14 23.33
C ASP A 38 13.41 1.38 24.14
N ASP A 39 14.06 2.32 23.47
CA ASP A 39 14.44 3.64 23.98
C ASP A 39 13.26 4.63 24.17
N LYS A 40 11.99 4.18 24.00
CA LYS A 40 10.75 4.99 24.04
C LYS A 40 10.72 6.18 23.05
N LYS A 41 11.59 6.20 22.02
CA LYS A 41 11.66 7.29 21.03
C LYS A 41 10.53 7.28 20.00
N LEU A 42 9.76 6.20 19.90
CA LEU A 42 8.66 6.03 18.94
C LEU A 42 7.29 6.08 19.61
N LEU A 43 6.33 6.76 18.97
CA LEU A 43 4.96 6.85 19.48
C LEU A 43 4.21 5.52 19.20
N ALA A 44 3.02 5.38 19.82
CA ALA A 44 2.16 4.21 19.64
C ALA A 44 1.86 3.86 18.16
N PRO A 45 1.52 4.81 17.26
CA PRO A 45 1.25 4.48 15.85
C PRO A 45 2.47 3.95 15.11
N GLU A 46 3.68 4.45 15.36
CA GLU A 46 4.91 3.97 14.72
C GLU A 46 5.25 2.56 15.18
N ARG A 47 5.07 2.25 16.48
CA ARG A 47 5.21 0.88 16.99
C ARG A 47 4.23 -0.08 16.34
N LYS A 48 2.98 0.35 16.15
CA LYS A 48 1.97 -0.46 15.45
C LYS A 48 2.38 -0.71 14.00
N ALA A 49 2.83 0.33 13.29
CA ALA A 49 3.30 0.21 11.92
C ALA A 49 4.52 -0.74 11.81
N LEU A 50 5.49 -0.63 12.73
CA LEU A 50 6.67 -1.49 12.74
C LEU A 50 6.28 -2.97 12.91
N ARG A 51 5.40 -3.27 13.87
CA ARG A 51 4.85 -4.63 14.06
C ARG A 51 4.14 -5.16 12.81
N THR A 52 3.44 -4.30 12.07
CA THR A 52 2.81 -4.69 10.80
C THR A 52 3.87 -5.04 9.75
N VAL A 53 4.93 -4.25 9.62
CA VAL A 53 6.03 -4.54 8.67
C VAL A 53 6.73 -5.84 9.03
N GLU A 54 6.98 -6.09 10.31
CA GLU A 54 7.60 -7.32 10.78
C GLU A 54 6.72 -8.55 10.51
N LYS A 55 5.42 -8.43 10.79
CA LYS A 55 4.43 -9.50 10.57
C LYS A 55 4.35 -9.91 9.10
N TYR A 56 4.36 -8.94 8.18
CA TYR A 56 4.17 -9.17 6.74
C TYR A 56 5.47 -9.10 5.94
N ARG A 57 6.62 -9.36 6.57
CA ARG A 57 7.93 -9.17 5.95
C ARG A 57 8.12 -10.02 4.69
N GLU A 58 7.61 -11.25 4.66
CA GLU A 58 7.81 -12.15 3.51
C GLU A 58 6.95 -11.72 2.32
N GLU A 59 5.74 -11.24 2.57
CA GLU A 59 4.83 -10.67 1.58
C GLU A 59 5.38 -9.36 1.01
N ILE A 60 6.00 -8.53 1.86
CA ILE A 60 6.73 -7.33 1.41
C ILE A 60 7.88 -7.72 0.48
N LEU A 61 8.64 -8.77 0.83
CA LEU A 61 9.76 -9.25 0.02
C LEU A 61 9.30 -9.90 -1.29
N ALA A 62 8.10 -10.51 -1.31
CA ALA A 62 7.51 -11.09 -2.52
C ALA A 62 7.38 -10.10 -3.67
N ARG A 63 7.29 -8.78 -3.37
CA ARG A 63 7.32 -7.71 -4.37
C ARG A 63 8.53 -7.79 -5.32
N TRP A 64 9.70 -8.25 -4.86
CA TRP A 64 10.90 -8.33 -5.70
C TRP A 64 10.94 -9.54 -6.63
N ILE A 65 9.98 -10.46 -6.47
CA ILE A 65 9.82 -11.65 -7.30
C ILE A 65 8.54 -11.51 -8.14
N SER A 66 7.59 -10.70 -7.69
CA SER A 66 6.31 -10.52 -8.36
C SER A 66 6.39 -9.48 -9.47
N GLU A 67 5.71 -9.74 -10.58
CA GLU A 67 5.57 -8.81 -11.71
C GLU A 67 4.41 -7.82 -11.48
N HIS A 68 3.87 -7.76 -10.25
CA HIS A 68 2.72 -6.93 -9.92
C HIS A 68 3.13 -5.49 -9.64
N SER A 69 2.50 -4.55 -10.34
CA SER A 69 2.58 -3.12 -10.03
C SER A 69 1.36 -2.67 -9.23
N ASN A 70 1.54 -1.71 -8.33
CA ASN A 70 0.44 -1.10 -7.59
C ASN A 70 -0.52 -0.32 -8.49
N GLY A 71 -0.11 0.03 -9.71
CA GLY A 71 -0.85 0.95 -10.58
C GLY A 71 -2.28 0.48 -10.91
N ARG A 72 -2.49 -0.82 -11.05
CA ARG A 72 -3.85 -1.37 -11.28
C ARG A 72 -4.77 -1.15 -10.07
N ILE A 73 -4.27 -1.44 -8.87
CA ILE A 73 -5.02 -1.29 -7.62
C ILE A 73 -5.24 0.19 -7.30
N GLU A 74 -4.24 1.04 -7.53
CA GLU A 74 -4.34 2.49 -7.36
C GLU A 74 -5.36 3.10 -8.34
N GLY A 75 -5.38 2.64 -9.60
CA GLY A 75 -6.39 3.04 -10.58
C GLY A 75 -7.81 2.69 -10.13
N LEU A 76 -8.02 1.46 -9.63
CA LEU A 76 -9.31 1.05 -9.06
C LEU A 76 -9.69 1.89 -7.84
N ASN A 77 -8.75 2.15 -6.92
CA ASN A 77 -9.01 2.99 -5.75
C ASN A 77 -9.42 4.41 -6.18
N GLY A 78 -8.81 4.98 -7.22
CA GLY A 78 -9.22 6.27 -7.79
C GLY A 78 -10.66 6.27 -8.28
N ILE A 79 -11.08 5.23 -9.01
CA ILE A 79 -12.48 5.05 -9.45
C ILE A 79 -13.41 4.97 -8.24
N PHE A 80 -13.04 4.23 -7.20
CA PHE A 80 -13.89 4.05 -6.02
C PHE A 80 -14.04 5.35 -5.22
N GLN A 81 -12.97 6.13 -5.09
CA GLN A 81 -13.03 7.44 -4.44
C GLN A 81 -13.85 8.44 -5.25
N ALA A 82 -13.71 8.44 -6.58
CA ALA A 82 -14.52 9.28 -7.46
C ALA A 82 -16.02 8.92 -7.37
N ALA A 83 -16.33 7.61 -7.30
CA ALA A 83 -17.68 7.13 -7.06
C ALA A 83 -18.20 7.62 -5.71
N LYS A 84 -17.44 7.46 -4.61
CA LYS A 84 -17.80 7.94 -3.27
C LYS A 84 -18.01 9.46 -3.21
N ALA A 85 -17.18 10.24 -3.90
CA ALA A 85 -17.32 11.69 -3.96
C ALA A 85 -18.63 12.11 -4.66
N ARG A 86 -19.05 11.36 -5.70
CA ARG A 86 -20.33 11.54 -6.40
C ARG A 86 -21.52 10.95 -5.64
N ALA A 87 -21.25 10.04 -4.70
CA ALA A 87 -22.23 9.24 -3.96
C ALA A 87 -22.95 9.93 -2.81
N ARG A 88 -22.96 11.27 -2.71
CA ARG A 88 -23.74 11.95 -1.66
C ARG A 88 -25.22 11.57 -1.81
N GLY A 89 -25.66 10.54 -1.08
CA GLY A 89 -27.02 10.00 -1.13
C GLY A 89 -27.19 8.53 -1.51
N TYR A 90 -26.13 7.74 -1.80
CA TYR A 90 -26.30 6.28 -1.91
C TYR A 90 -26.54 5.71 -0.52
N ARG A 91 -27.81 5.45 -0.21
CA ARG A 91 -28.27 4.97 1.11
C ARG A 91 -28.03 3.47 1.32
N ASN A 92 -27.69 2.74 0.26
CA ASN A 92 -27.59 1.30 0.25
C ASN A 92 -26.32 0.82 -0.47
N ASP A 93 -25.72 -0.24 0.07
CA ASP A 93 -24.47 -0.80 -0.44
C ASP A 93 -24.64 -1.39 -1.85
N GLU A 94 -25.83 -1.90 -2.20
CA GLU A 94 -26.06 -2.47 -3.54
C GLU A 94 -25.92 -1.42 -4.63
N THR A 95 -26.40 -0.19 -4.39
CA THR A 95 -26.27 0.89 -5.39
C THR A 95 -24.83 1.36 -5.51
N PHE A 96 -24.07 1.40 -4.41
CA PHE A 96 -22.64 1.70 -4.49
C PHE A 96 -21.88 0.62 -5.29
N ILE A 97 -22.13 -0.65 -5.00
CA ILE A 97 -21.55 -1.79 -5.74
C ILE A 97 -21.90 -1.71 -7.23
N ALA A 98 -23.17 -1.49 -7.57
CA ALA A 98 -23.62 -1.37 -8.97
C ALA A 98 -22.88 -0.25 -9.72
N ILE A 99 -22.67 0.90 -9.07
CA ILE A 99 -21.94 2.02 -9.67
C ILE A 99 -20.46 1.70 -9.85
N ILE A 100 -19.84 1.00 -8.91
CA ILE A 100 -18.47 0.50 -9.09
C ILE A 100 -18.40 -0.41 -10.31
N TYR A 101 -19.32 -1.35 -10.47
CA TYR A 101 -19.37 -2.21 -11.67
C TYR A 101 -19.53 -1.38 -12.95
N LEU A 102 -20.42 -0.38 -12.97
CA LEU A 102 -20.62 0.48 -14.14
C LEU A 102 -19.37 1.32 -14.50
N LEU A 103 -18.63 1.81 -13.50
CA LEU A 103 -17.45 2.65 -13.71
C LEU A 103 -16.17 1.86 -14.02
N ALA A 104 -16.01 0.68 -13.41
CA ALA A 104 -14.80 -0.13 -13.53
C ALA A 104 -14.87 -1.15 -14.69
N ALA A 105 -16.06 -1.55 -15.12
CA ALA A 105 -16.21 -2.44 -16.26
C ALA A 105 -15.92 -1.70 -17.58
N PRO A 106 -15.36 -2.40 -18.59
CA PRO A 106 -15.07 -1.81 -19.92
C PRO A 106 -16.35 -1.66 -20.76
N LEU A 107 -17.48 -1.30 -20.16
CA LEU A 107 -18.78 -1.19 -20.83
C LEU A 107 -18.77 -0.11 -21.93
N LEU A 108 -17.98 0.95 -21.76
CA LEU A 108 -17.80 1.98 -22.78
C LEU A 108 -17.18 1.45 -24.09
N ASN A 109 -16.37 0.38 -24.02
CA ASN A 109 -15.77 -0.24 -25.20
C ASN A 109 -16.77 -1.11 -25.97
N LEU A 110 -17.86 -1.53 -25.32
CA LEU A 110 -18.95 -2.30 -25.95
C LEU A 110 -19.96 -1.40 -26.68
N LEU A 111 -19.97 -0.10 -26.37
CA LEU A 111 -20.86 0.90 -26.98
C LEU A 111 -20.21 1.64 -28.16
N LYS A 112 -18.96 1.33 -28.50
CA LYS A 112 -18.34 1.85 -29.72
C LYS A 112 -18.96 1.13 -30.92
N PRO A 113 -19.59 1.84 -31.88
CA PRO A 113 -19.98 1.19 -33.13
C PRO A 113 -18.70 0.70 -33.83
N THR A 114 -18.75 -0.54 -34.31
CA THR A 114 -17.76 -1.14 -35.22
C THR A 114 -17.58 -0.33 -36.47
#